data_AF-R4G5R1-F1
#
_entry.id   AF-R4G5R1-F1
#
_cell.length_a   1.000
_cell.length_b   1.000
_cell.length_c   1.000
_cell.angle_alpha   90.00
_cell.angle_beta   90.00
_cell.angle_gamma   90.00
#
_symmetry.space_group_name_H-M   'P 1'
#
loop_
_entity.id
_entity.type
_entity.pdbx_description
1 polymer ?
#
loop_
_entity_poly.entity_id
_entity_poly.type
_entity_poly.pdbx_seq_one_letter_code
_entity_poly.pdbx_strand_id
1 'polypeptide(L)'
;VREWDMGKIVGGDTNVANQNHPLPEVEVKKKPTEEEWSRKQWYQRRVEKDRDRRRAHSPEHKAEPPKKIKKKDADAPAKLLDDLFRKTKATPCIYWLPLTAAQIAVKEEMRRQHMAEHERRLAELRKTDAGSRRDNKERDRDRERRKK
;
A
#
# COMPACT_ATOMS: atom_id res chain seq x y z
N VAL A 1 9.01 -16.97 -12.03
CA VAL A 1 8.18 -15.79 -11.65
C VAL A 1 8.66 -15.33 -10.29
N ARG A 2 9.05 -14.07 -10.12
CA ARG A 2 9.53 -13.57 -8.82
C ARG A 2 8.35 -13.37 -7.89
N GLU A 3 8.58 -13.46 -6.59
CA GLU A 3 7.53 -13.33 -5.56
C GLU A 3 6.72 -12.02 -5.65
N TRP A 4 7.29 -10.96 -6.24
CA TRP A 4 6.61 -9.68 -6.50
C TRP A 4 5.85 -9.62 -7.84
N ASP A 5 6.09 -10.57 -8.75
CA ASP A 5 5.33 -10.74 -10.00
C ASP A 5 4.07 -11.60 -9.81
N MET A 6 3.84 -12.19 -8.62
CA MET A 6 2.75 -13.15 -8.40
C MET A 6 1.39 -12.51 -8.08
N GLY A 7 1.29 -11.18 -8.04
CA GLY A 7 0.07 -10.51 -7.60
C GLY A 7 -0.31 -10.86 -6.16
N LYS A 8 -1.29 -10.15 -5.58
CA LYS A 8 -1.83 -10.53 -4.28
C LYS A 8 -2.58 -11.84 -4.46
N ILE A 9 -2.09 -12.92 -3.86
CA ILE A 9 -2.79 -14.20 -3.76
C ILE A 9 -4.05 -13.92 -2.94
N VAL A 10 -5.18 -13.71 -3.63
CA VAL A 10 -6.52 -13.62 -3.03
C VAL A 10 -6.90 -15.05 -2.65
N GLY A 11 -6.80 -15.37 -1.36
CA GLY A 11 -7.16 -16.68 -0.85
C GLY A 11 -7.19 -16.65 0.68
N GLY A 12 -8.35 -16.32 1.23
CA GLY A 12 -8.57 -16.27 2.67
C GLY A 12 -9.96 -15.77 3.05
N ASP A 13 -11.00 -16.34 2.43
CA ASP A 13 -12.36 -16.22 2.93
C ASP A 13 -12.48 -16.94 4.28
N THR A 14 -12.69 -16.20 5.36
CA THR A 14 -13.42 -16.72 6.52
C THR A 14 -14.46 -15.70 6.95
N ASN A 15 -15.65 -15.89 6.41
CA ASN A 15 -16.90 -15.56 7.09
C ASN A 15 -16.88 -16.17 8.50
N VAL A 16 -16.99 -15.33 9.54
CA VAL A 16 -17.57 -15.74 10.82
C VAL A 16 -18.54 -14.63 11.23
N ALA A 17 -19.82 -14.99 11.20
CA ALA A 17 -20.90 -14.19 11.72
C ALA A 17 -20.69 -13.88 13.20
N ASN A 18 -20.90 -12.63 13.61
CA ASN A 18 -21.37 -12.33 14.95
C ASN A 18 -22.27 -11.10 14.94
N GLN A 19 -23.51 -11.31 15.35
CA GLN A 19 -24.57 -10.31 15.47
C GLN A 19 -24.42 -9.54 16.79
N ASN A 20 -24.90 -8.29 16.77
CA ASN A 20 -25.21 -7.39 17.89
C ASN A 20 -24.12 -6.40 18.36
N HIS A 21 -24.16 -5.18 17.81
CA HIS A 21 -24.24 -3.93 18.61
C HIS A 21 -24.55 -2.73 17.68
N PRO A 22 -25.49 -1.82 18.04
CA PRO A 22 -25.80 -0.63 17.24
C PRO A 22 -24.98 0.61 17.65
N LEU A 23 -24.79 1.55 16.69
CA LEU A 23 -24.26 2.95 16.77
C LEU A 23 -22.78 3.15 16.38
N PRO A 24 -22.37 4.34 15.87
CA PRO A 24 -23.05 5.35 15.04
C PRO A 24 -22.39 5.46 13.64
N GLU A 25 -23.10 6.05 12.69
CA GLU A 25 -22.74 6.14 11.26
C GLU A 25 -21.54 7.06 11.01
N VAL A 26 -20.34 6.51 11.08
CA VAL A 26 -19.14 7.08 10.47
C VAL A 26 -19.11 6.65 9.00
N GLU A 27 -19.28 7.60 8.08
CA GLU A 27 -19.17 7.39 6.63
C GLU A 27 -17.83 6.72 6.30
N VAL A 28 -17.85 5.39 6.16
CA VAL A 28 -16.74 4.61 5.65
C VAL A 28 -16.61 4.97 4.18
N LYS A 29 -15.65 5.85 3.86
CA LYS A 29 -15.22 6.09 2.48
C LYS A 29 -14.83 4.75 1.86
N LYS A 30 -15.74 4.20 1.06
CA LYS A 30 -15.54 2.97 0.30
C LYS A 30 -14.27 3.14 -0.54
N LYS A 31 -13.35 2.19 -0.44
CA LYS A 31 -12.21 2.14 -1.36
C LYS A 31 -12.78 1.99 -2.78
N PRO A 32 -12.31 2.80 -3.75
CA PRO A 32 -12.83 2.74 -5.10
C PRO A 32 -12.60 1.33 -5.64
N THR A 33 -13.62 0.79 -6.31
CA THR A 33 -13.53 -0.53 -6.94
C THR A 33 -12.48 -0.52 -8.05
N GLU A 34 -11.96 -1.69 -8.41
CA GLU A 34 -10.96 -1.87 -9.49
C GLU A 34 -11.39 -1.15 -10.79
N GLU A 35 -12.70 -1.17 -11.08
CA GLU A 35 -13.30 -0.47 -12.22
C GLU A 35 -13.24 1.04 -12.14
N GLU A 36 -13.42 1.63 -10.96
CA GLU A 36 -13.30 3.09 -10.76
C GLU A 36 -11.85 3.54 -10.89
N TRP A 37 -10.92 2.73 -10.39
CA TRP A 37 -9.49 3.00 -10.55
C TRP A 37 -9.08 2.94 -12.01
N SER A 38 -9.55 1.92 -12.74
CA SER A 38 -9.36 1.79 -14.18
C SER A 38 -9.96 2.98 -14.93
N ARG A 39 -11.23 3.34 -14.70
CA ARG A 39 -11.87 4.51 -15.34
C ARG A 39 -11.11 5.81 -15.07
N LYS A 40 -10.61 6.01 -13.85
CA LYS A 40 -9.80 7.18 -13.49
C LYS A 40 -8.47 7.23 -14.25
N GLN A 41 -7.81 6.08 -14.43
CA GLN A 41 -6.59 5.96 -15.24
C GLN A 41 -6.85 6.26 -16.72
N TRP A 42 -7.94 5.74 -17.29
CA TRP A 42 -8.35 6.03 -18.67
C TRP A 42 -8.68 7.51 -18.87
N TYR A 43 -9.35 8.14 -17.90
CA TYR A 43 -9.67 9.57 -17.94
C TYR A 43 -8.40 10.44 -17.87
N GLN A 44 -7.44 10.10 -17.00
CA GLN A 44 -6.15 10.79 -16.94
C GLN A 44 -5.36 10.68 -18.25
N ARG A 45 -5.29 9.49 -18.84
CA ARG A 45 -4.59 9.26 -20.11
C ARG A 45 -5.20 10.05 -21.28
N ARG A 46 -6.53 10.23 -21.28
CA ARG A 46 -7.23 11.04 -22.29
C ARG A 46 -6.92 12.53 -22.14
N VAL A 47 -6.92 13.03 -20.91
CA VAL A 47 -6.61 14.44 -20.59
C VAL A 47 -5.16 14.79 -20.95
N GLU A 48 -4.21 13.89 -20.73
CA GLU A 48 -2.82 14.09 -21.16
C GLU A 48 -2.69 14.17 -22.69
N LYS A 49 -3.34 13.26 -23.42
CA LYS A 49 -3.31 13.25 -24.89
C LYS A 49 -3.91 14.54 -25.49
N ASP A 50 -4.94 15.11 -24.85
CA ASP A 50 -5.53 16.38 -25.29
C ASP A 50 -4.68 17.60 -24.92
N ARG A 51 -3.95 17.57 -23.79
CA ARG A 51 -2.98 18.63 -23.43
C ARG A 51 -1.80 18.66 -24.39
N ASP A 52 -1.33 17.50 -24.81
CA ASP A 52 -0.19 17.37 -25.72
C ASP A 52 -0.51 17.97 -27.11
N ARG A 53 -1.73 17.73 -27.60
CA ARG A 53 -2.23 18.32 -28.86
C ARG A 53 -2.38 19.84 -28.83
N ARG A 54 -2.80 20.42 -27.70
CA ARG A 54 -2.90 21.89 -27.54
C ARG A 54 -1.53 22.56 -27.47
N ARG A 55 -0.51 21.84 -27.00
CA ARG A 55 0.86 22.33 -26.87
C ARG A 55 1.61 22.32 -28.21
N ALA A 56 1.14 21.53 -29.18
CA ALA A 56 1.68 21.47 -30.54
C ALA A 56 1.20 22.61 -31.47
N HIS A 57 0.24 23.45 -31.06
CA HIS A 57 -0.34 24.51 -31.90
C HIS A 57 -0.32 25.90 -31.20
N SER A 58 0.83 26.30 -30.63
CA SER A 58 1.00 27.68 -30.15
C SER A 58 1.86 28.49 -31.14
N PRO A 59 1.33 29.57 -31.75
CA PRO A 59 2.10 30.43 -32.64
C PRO A 59 3.23 31.13 -31.89
N GLU A 60 4.39 31.13 -32.51
CA GLU A 60 5.66 31.71 -32.06
C GLU A 60 5.54 33.24 -31.89
N HIS A 61 5.16 33.72 -30.70
CA HIS A 61 5.13 35.15 -30.40
C HIS A 61 6.43 35.59 -29.72
N LYS A 62 7.37 36.10 -30.53
CA LYS A 62 8.52 36.89 -30.07
C LYS A 62 7.99 38.15 -29.37
N ALA A 63 8.03 38.18 -28.05
CA ALA A 63 7.89 39.41 -27.27
C ALA A 63 9.12 39.56 -26.37
N GLU A 64 9.76 40.72 -26.45
CA GLU A 64 10.96 41.09 -25.69
C GLU A 64 10.78 40.91 -24.17
N PRO A 65 11.82 40.51 -23.43
CA PRO A 65 11.69 40.28 -22.00
C PRO A 65 11.60 41.61 -21.23
N PRO A 66 10.52 41.88 -20.46
CA PRO A 66 10.44 43.06 -19.62
C PRO A 66 11.50 43.02 -18.51
N LYS A 67 12.13 44.19 -18.28
CA LYS A 67 13.25 44.38 -17.34
C LYS A 67 12.85 44.00 -15.91
N LYS A 68 13.74 43.26 -15.27
CA LYS A 68 13.60 42.58 -13.98
C LYS A 68 13.43 43.59 -12.84
N ILE A 69 12.25 43.64 -12.22
CA ILE A 69 12.07 44.28 -10.91
C ILE A 69 12.74 43.38 -9.87
N LYS A 70 13.86 43.85 -9.31
CA LYS A 70 14.55 43.20 -8.18
C LYS A 70 13.69 43.35 -6.92
N LYS A 71 12.83 42.39 -6.63
CA LYS A 71 12.35 42.16 -5.27
C LYS A 71 13.37 41.27 -4.56
N LYS A 72 14.24 41.92 -3.80
CA LYS A 72 15.01 41.28 -2.73
C LYS A 72 14.06 41.20 -1.55
N ASP A 73 13.42 40.07 -1.37
CA ASP A 73 12.83 39.70 -0.09
C ASP A 73 13.26 38.27 0.21
N ALA A 74 13.70 38.09 1.45
CA ALA A 74 14.26 36.86 1.98
C ALA A 74 13.26 35.71 1.89
N ASP A 75 13.47 34.81 0.94
CA ASP A 75 12.83 33.51 0.93
C ASP A 75 13.96 32.50 0.72
N ALA A 76 13.98 31.45 1.53
CA ALA A 76 15.02 30.43 1.47
C ALA A 76 15.26 30.02 0.00
N PRO A 77 16.51 29.81 -0.46
CA PRO A 77 16.77 29.47 -1.86
C PRO A 77 15.81 28.34 -2.23
N ALA A 78 14.89 28.63 -3.17
CA ALA A 78 13.83 27.72 -3.54
C ALA A 78 14.48 26.37 -3.80
N LYS A 79 14.22 25.40 -2.90
CA LYS A 79 14.94 24.12 -2.87
C LYS A 79 14.87 23.53 -4.26
N LEU A 80 16.03 23.24 -4.84
CA LEU A 80 16.12 22.73 -6.20
C LEU A 80 15.39 21.38 -6.26
N LEU A 81 14.84 21.00 -7.41
CA LEU A 81 14.17 19.70 -7.55
C LEU A 81 15.08 18.52 -7.15
N ASP A 82 16.38 18.67 -7.38
CA ASP A 82 17.41 17.70 -7.02
C ASP A 82 17.66 17.61 -5.50
N ASP A 83 17.30 18.64 -4.72
CA ASP A 83 17.39 18.62 -3.26
C ASP A 83 16.24 17.82 -2.63
N LEU A 84 15.10 17.74 -3.32
CA LEU A 84 13.88 17.09 -2.82
C LEU A 84 13.72 15.67 -3.37
N PHE A 85 14.12 15.44 -4.63
CA PHE A 85 13.82 14.20 -5.35
C PHE A 85 15.07 13.63 -6.00
N ARG A 86 15.13 12.31 -6.12
CA ARG A 86 16.17 11.61 -6.87
C ARG A 86 15.74 11.43 -8.32
N LYS A 87 16.63 11.68 -9.27
CA LYS A 87 16.39 11.48 -10.70
C LYS A 87 17.00 10.17 -11.19
N THR A 88 16.27 9.39 -11.98
CA THR A 88 16.83 8.20 -12.64
C THR A 88 17.71 8.58 -13.84
N LYS A 89 18.69 7.72 -14.18
CA LYS A 89 19.56 7.90 -15.36
C LYS A 89 18.96 7.37 -16.67
N ALA A 90 17.88 6.60 -16.60
CA ALA A 90 17.22 6.01 -17.77
C ALA A 90 16.38 7.05 -18.52
N THR A 91 16.08 6.79 -19.79
CA THR A 91 15.18 7.61 -20.61
C THR A 91 13.88 6.83 -20.86
N PRO A 92 12.71 7.37 -20.47
CA PRO A 92 12.47 8.69 -19.89
C PRO A 92 12.94 8.83 -18.44
N CYS A 93 13.50 10.01 -18.10
CA CYS A 93 13.95 10.30 -16.75
C CYS A 93 12.75 10.55 -15.84
N ILE A 94 12.80 9.99 -14.63
CA ILE A 94 11.75 10.19 -13.62
C ILE A 94 12.37 10.69 -12.32
N TYR A 95 11.64 11.58 -11.64
CA TYR A 95 11.94 12.03 -10.28
C TYR A 95 11.13 11.19 -9.29
N TRP A 96 11.78 10.71 -8.23
CA TRP A 96 11.13 9.93 -7.18
C TRP A 96 11.64 10.35 -5.80
N LEU A 97 10.76 10.26 -4.80
CA LEU A 97 11.07 10.57 -3.41
C LEU A 97 11.36 9.27 -2.65
N PRO A 98 12.57 9.04 -2.12
CA PRO A 98 12.79 7.94 -1.19
C PRO A 98 11.97 8.16 0.07
N LEU A 99 11.45 7.07 0.65
CA LEU A 99 10.79 7.15 1.96
C LEU A 99 11.79 7.65 3.00
N THR A 100 11.31 8.49 3.91
CA THR A 100 12.13 8.93 5.04
C THR A 100 12.38 7.78 6.01
N ALA A 101 13.47 7.83 6.78
CA ALA A 101 13.77 6.82 7.78
C ALA A 101 12.60 6.62 8.77
N ALA A 102 11.93 7.71 9.15
CA ALA A 102 10.76 7.66 10.01
C ALA A 102 9.58 6.90 9.37
N GLN A 103 9.29 7.13 8.08
CA GLN A 103 8.24 6.41 7.35
C GLN A 103 8.58 4.92 7.20
N ILE A 104 9.86 4.60 6.96
CA ILE A 104 10.34 3.22 6.89
C ILE A 104 10.12 2.54 8.24
N ALA A 105 10.53 3.16 9.35
CA ALA A 105 10.35 2.60 10.68
C ALA A 105 8.88 2.34 11.02
N VAL A 106 7.97 3.28 10.71
CA VAL A 106 6.53 3.08 10.91
C VAL A 106 6.00 1.90 10.09
N LYS A 107 6.36 1.84 8.80
CA LYS A 107 5.91 0.76 7.91
C LYS A 107 6.52 -0.59 8.30
N GLU A 108 7.76 -0.60 8.75
CA GLU A 108 8.44 -1.80 9.23
C GLU A 108 7.86 -2.29 10.55
N GLU A 109 7.51 -1.39 11.46
CA GLU A 109 6.83 -1.74 12.70
C GLU A 109 5.48 -2.38 12.40
N MET A 110 4.68 -1.79 11.52
CA MET A 110 3.41 -2.40 11.07
C MET A 110 3.62 -3.80 10.47
N ARG A 111 4.65 -3.98 9.64
CA ARG A 111 5.00 -5.29 9.08
C ARG A 111 5.39 -6.28 10.19
N ARG A 112 6.15 -5.83 11.19
CA ARG A 112 6.59 -6.64 12.33
C ARG A 112 5.41 -7.06 13.20
N GLN A 113 4.48 -6.14 13.48
CA GLN A 113 3.25 -6.41 14.23
C GLN A 113 2.38 -7.45 13.53
N HIS A 114 2.16 -7.31 12.22
CA HIS A 114 1.38 -8.30 11.45
C HIS A 114 2.06 -9.67 11.41
N MET A 115 3.39 -9.72 11.25
CA MET A 115 4.14 -10.98 11.28
C MET A 115 4.04 -11.64 12.66
N ALA A 116 4.18 -10.88 13.74
CA ALA A 116 4.07 -11.38 15.10
C ALA A 116 2.65 -11.89 15.42
N GLU A 117 1.60 -11.19 14.95
CA GLU A 117 0.22 -11.64 15.10
C GLU A 117 -0.03 -12.96 14.34
N HIS A 118 0.43 -13.03 13.09
CA HIS A 118 0.30 -14.24 12.28
C HIS A 118 1.03 -15.43 12.90
N GLU A 119 2.25 -15.21 13.38
CA GLU A 119 3.04 -16.22 14.09
C GLU A 119 2.36 -16.66 15.38
N ARG A 120 1.82 -15.72 16.17
CA ARG A 120 1.09 -16.03 17.41
C ARG A 120 -0.11 -16.93 17.12
N ARG A 121 -0.90 -16.61 16.09
CA ARG A 121 -2.08 -17.39 15.69
C ARG A 121 -1.71 -18.81 15.25
N LEU A 122 -0.62 -18.97 14.48
CA LEU A 122 -0.12 -20.29 14.09
C LEU A 122 0.43 -21.08 15.28
N ALA A 123 1.12 -20.43 16.20
CA ALA A 123 1.65 -21.07 17.40
C ALA A 123 0.54 -21.56 18.33
N GLU A 124 -0.55 -20.79 18.47
CA GLU A 124 -1.75 -21.19 19.22
C GLU A 124 -2.42 -22.43 18.60
N LEU A 125 -2.64 -22.43 17.28
CA LEU A 125 -3.16 -23.60 16.55
C LEU A 125 -2.27 -24.84 16.69
N ARG A 126 -0.95 -24.65 16.67
CA ARG A 126 0.00 -25.76 16.85
C ARG A 126 -0.08 -26.34 18.27
N LYS A 127 -0.28 -25.50 19.30
CA LYS A 127 -0.44 -25.95 20.69
C LYS A 127 -1.75 -26.72 20.89
N THR A 128 -2.86 -26.27 20.30
CA THR A 128 -4.16 -26.96 20.42
C THR A 128 -4.17 -28.30 19.67
N ASP A 129 -3.58 -28.38 18.47
CA ASP A 129 -3.42 -29.65 17.74
C ASP A 129 -2.53 -30.63 18.51
N ALA A 130 -1.40 -30.17 19.06
CA ALA A 130 -0.50 -31.02 19.85
C ALA A 130 -1.15 -31.51 21.17
N GLY A 131 -1.91 -30.65 21.85
CA GLY A 131 -2.67 -31.01 23.05
C GLY A 131 -3.77 -32.03 22.75
N SER A 132 -4.59 -31.76 21.74
CA SER A 132 -5.66 -32.66 21.31
C SER A 132 -5.15 -34.05 20.93
N ARG A 133 -4.02 -34.12 20.21
CA ARG A 133 -3.37 -35.40 19.88
C ARG A 133 -2.90 -36.18 21.12
N ARG A 134 -2.37 -35.50 22.13
CA ARG A 134 -1.96 -36.13 23.40
C ARG A 134 -3.16 -36.63 24.18
N ASP A 135 -4.18 -35.80 24.35
CA ASP A 135 -5.39 -36.15 25.09
C ASP A 135 -6.17 -37.29 24.42
N ASN A 136 -6.20 -37.32 23.09
CA ASN A 136 -6.82 -38.43 22.36
C ASN A 136 -6.04 -39.74 22.56
N LYS A 137 -4.71 -39.68 22.49
CA LYS A 137 -3.83 -40.83 22.75
C LYS A 137 -3.97 -41.36 24.18
N GLU A 138 -4.13 -40.48 25.17
CA GLU A 138 -4.37 -40.88 26.55
C GLU A 138 -5.74 -41.53 26.74
N ARG A 139 -6.79 -40.94 26.17
CA ARG A 139 -8.14 -41.53 26.16
C ARG A 139 -8.17 -42.90 25.50
N ASP A 140 -7.44 -43.10 24.41
CA ASP A 140 -7.34 -44.41 23.74
C ASP A 140 -6.67 -45.45 24.66
N ARG A 141 -5.59 -45.09 25.36
CA ARG A 141 -4.97 -45.98 26.35
C ARG A 141 -5.89 -46.30 27.52
N ASP A 142 -6.67 -45.33 28.01
CA ASP A 142 -7.60 -45.57 29.11
C ASP A 142 -8.74 -46.51 28.70
N ARG A 143 -9.25 -46.36 27.47
CA ARG A 143 -10.21 -47.32 26.87
C ARG A 143 -9.63 -48.72 26.75
N GLU A 144 -8.37 -48.85 26.34
CA GLU A 144 -7.69 -50.15 26.27
C GLU A 144 -7.52 -50.79 27.66
N ARG A 145 -7.18 -49.99 28.69
CA ARG A 145 -7.09 -50.48 30.07
C ARG A 145 -8.41 -51.00 30.61
N ARG A 146 -9.52 -50.31 30.32
CA ARG A 146 -10.87 -50.72 30.76
C ARG A 146 -11.39 -51.97 30.06
N LYS A 147 -10.85 -52.32 28.89
CA LYS A 147 -11.24 -53.51 28.12
C LYS A 147 -10.52 -54.80 28.57
N LYS A 148 -9.50 -54.69 29.41
CA LYS A 148 -8.70 -55.81 29.92
C LYS A 148 -9.12 -56.17 31.33
#